data_AF-A0A5E7U893-F1
#
_entry.id   AF-A0A5E7U893-F1
#
_cell.length_a   1.000
_cell.length_b   1.000
_cell.length_c   1.000
_cell.angle_alpha   90.00
_cell.angle_beta   90.00
_cell.angle_gamma   90.00
#
_symmetry.space_group_name_H-M   'P 1'
#
loop_
_entity.id
_entity.type
_entity.pdbx_description
1 polymer ?
#
loop_
_entity_poly.entity_id
_entity_poly.type
_entity_poly.pdbx_seq_one_letter_code
_entity_poly.pdbx_strand_id
1 'polypeptide(L)'
;MVVFRDQRITPEQHIAFSRRFGVLQIHVLKQFLLAGHPEILIVSNIIENGQSIGLGDAGKFWHSDLSYKELPSLGSMLHAQELPAEGGDTLFADMHKAWDKARRSTMRCSPVPSTLPELALARC
;
A
#
# COMPACT_ATOMS: atom_id res chain seq x y z
N MET A 1 -11.60 -0.88 -0.89
CA MET A 1 -11.41 -0.93 0.57
C MET A 1 -12.69 -1.42 1.22
N VAL A 2 -12.58 -2.38 2.13
CA VAL A 2 -13.70 -2.86 2.96
C VAL A 2 -13.24 -2.74 4.41
N VAL A 3 -14.12 -2.29 5.31
CA VAL A 3 -13.80 -2.10 6.72
C VAL A 3 -14.78 -2.90 7.56
N PHE A 4 -14.23 -3.76 8.42
CA PHE A 4 -14.98 -4.47 9.45
C PHE A 4 -14.69 -3.80 10.79
N ARG A 5 -15.72 -3.23 11.43
CA ARG A 5 -15.56 -2.51 12.69
C ARG A 5 -15.57 -3.46 13.88
N ASP A 6 -14.90 -3.06 14.96
CA ASP A 6 -14.96 -3.73 16.27
C ASP A 6 -14.56 -5.21 16.27
N GLN A 7 -13.60 -5.58 15.41
CA GLN A 7 -13.12 -6.96 15.31
C GLN A 7 -12.08 -7.27 16.39
N ARG A 8 -12.44 -8.17 17.31
CA ARG A 8 -11.55 -8.74 18.32
C ARG A 8 -11.22 -10.18 17.94
N ILE A 9 -10.18 -10.34 17.14
CA ILE A 9 -9.76 -11.64 16.60
C ILE A 9 -8.32 -11.96 17.02
N THR A 10 -8.01 -13.25 17.11
CA THR A 10 -6.64 -13.73 17.38
C THR A 10 -5.77 -13.67 16.11
N PRO A 11 -4.43 -13.72 16.25
CA PRO A 11 -3.52 -13.83 15.11
C PRO A 11 -3.88 -14.99 14.16
N GLU A 12 -4.23 -16.15 14.71
CA GLU A 12 -4.61 -17.34 13.94
C GLU A 12 -5.91 -17.10 13.15
N GLN A 13 -6.89 -16.42 13.76
CA GLN A 13 -8.12 -16.04 13.07
C GLN A 13 -7.88 -15.01 11.96
N HIS A 14 -7.01 -14.02 12.20
CA HIS A 14 -6.60 -13.04 11.20
C HIS A 14 -5.93 -13.75 10.00
N ILE A 15 -4.99 -14.66 10.25
CA ILE A 15 -4.34 -15.47 9.21
C ILE A 15 -5.35 -16.34 8.47
N ALA A 16 -6.23 -17.04 9.20
CA ALA A 16 -7.23 -17.93 8.61
C ALA A 16 -8.21 -17.16 7.71
N PHE A 17 -8.61 -15.95 8.09
CA PHE A 17 -9.44 -15.09 7.26
C PHE A 17 -8.69 -14.60 6.02
N SER A 18 -7.45 -14.12 6.16
CA SER A 18 -6.60 -13.67 5.05
C SER A 18 -6.37 -14.77 4.01
N ARG A 19 -6.18 -16.04 4.44
CA ARG A 19 -5.98 -17.19 3.54
C ARG A 19 -7.16 -17.46 2.59
N ARG A 20 -8.36 -16.93 2.89
CA ARG A 20 -9.51 -17.04 1.98
C ARG A 20 -9.33 -16.24 0.69
N PHE A 21 -8.38 -15.31 0.65
CA PHE A 21 -8.10 -14.45 -0.51
C PHE A 21 -6.87 -14.93 -1.31
N GLY A 22 -6.11 -15.92 -0.81
CA GLY A 22 -4.96 -16.48 -1.51
C GLY A 22 -3.80 -16.86 -0.58
N VAL A 23 -2.66 -17.15 -1.19
CA VAL A 23 -1.42 -17.47 -0.48
C VAL A 23 -0.85 -16.20 0.18
N LEU A 24 -0.51 -16.30 1.47
CA LEU A 24 0.05 -15.18 2.21
C LEU A 24 1.54 -15.01 1.88
N GLN A 25 1.94 -13.77 1.64
CA GLN A 25 3.34 -13.40 1.46
C GLN A 25 3.99 -13.14 2.82
N ILE A 26 5.07 -13.85 3.11
CA ILE A 26 5.90 -13.57 4.29
C ILE A 26 6.78 -12.36 4.00
N HIS A 27 6.74 -11.37 4.88
CA HIS A 27 7.52 -10.14 4.69
C HIS A 27 9.03 -10.40 4.82
N VAL A 28 9.84 -9.64 4.07
CA VAL A 28 11.30 -9.81 4.04
C VAL A 28 12.00 -9.37 5.33
N LEU A 29 11.39 -8.43 6.07
CA LEU A 29 11.89 -7.93 7.36
C LEU A 29 11.49 -8.87 8.50
N LYS A 30 12.20 -10.00 8.61
CA LYS A 30 11.89 -11.10 9.54
C LYS A 30 11.89 -10.68 11.01
N GLN A 31 12.67 -9.68 11.37
CA GLN A 31 12.78 -9.16 12.74
C GLN A 31 11.51 -8.48 13.26
N PHE A 32 10.61 -8.07 12.36
CA PHE A 32 9.34 -7.44 12.71
C PHE A 32 8.14 -8.37 12.49
N LEU A 33 8.38 -9.65 12.26
CA LEU A 33 7.31 -10.64 12.20
C LEU A 33 6.85 -10.99 13.60
N LEU A 34 5.54 -11.21 13.76
CA LEU A 34 4.98 -11.62 15.04
C LEU A 34 5.51 -12.99 15.44
N ALA A 35 5.98 -13.11 16.67
CA ALA A 35 6.48 -14.37 17.21
C ALA A 35 5.40 -15.47 17.11
N GLY A 36 5.78 -16.64 16.58
CA GLY A 36 4.87 -17.76 16.32
C GLY A 36 3.97 -17.60 15.09
N HIS A 37 3.96 -16.42 14.44
CA HIS A 37 3.05 -16.07 13.36
C HIS A 37 3.79 -15.31 12.24
N PRO A 38 4.69 -15.98 11.50
CA PRO A 38 5.53 -15.34 10.48
C PRO A 38 4.73 -14.66 9.35
N GLU A 39 3.46 -15.00 9.18
CA GLU A 39 2.55 -14.37 8.21
C GLU A 39 2.16 -12.94 8.58
N ILE A 40 2.40 -12.51 9.82
CA ILE A 40 2.01 -11.20 10.32
C ILE A 40 3.25 -10.32 10.49
N LEU A 41 3.30 -9.23 9.72
CA LEU A 41 4.23 -8.13 9.94
C LEU A 41 3.65 -7.17 11.00
N ILE A 42 4.45 -6.80 12.00
CA ILE A 42 4.11 -5.78 12.99
C ILE A 42 4.49 -4.41 12.42
N VAL A 43 3.49 -3.55 12.25
CA VAL A 43 3.66 -2.13 11.97
C VAL A 43 3.45 -1.38 13.28
N SER A 44 4.53 -0.85 13.86
CA SER A 44 4.50 -0.19 15.16
C SER A 44 5.66 0.79 15.29
N ASN A 45 5.39 1.93 15.92
CA ASN A 45 6.36 2.94 16.33
C ASN A 45 6.81 2.78 17.80
N ILE A 46 6.35 1.73 18.49
CA ILE A 46 6.67 1.48 19.90
C ILE A 46 8.10 0.96 20.02
N ILE A 47 8.80 1.49 21.02
CA ILE A 47 10.15 1.07 21.40
C ILE A 47 10.08 0.47 22.80
N GLU A 48 10.50 -0.78 22.93
CA GLU A 48 10.62 -1.48 24.21
C GLU A 48 12.09 -1.85 24.46
N ASN A 49 12.61 -1.56 25.65
CA ASN A 49 14.00 -1.85 26.02
C ASN A 49 15.04 -1.32 25.01
N GLY A 50 14.75 -0.19 24.37
CA GLY A 50 15.60 0.44 23.36
C GLY A 50 15.53 -0.21 21.96
N GLN A 51 14.61 -1.16 21.74
CA GLN A 51 14.41 -1.83 20.45
C GLN A 51 13.00 -1.58 19.89
N SER A 52 12.91 -1.38 18.58
CA SER A 52 11.61 -1.26 17.90
C SER A 52 10.92 -2.61 17.84
N ILE A 53 9.66 -2.68 18.27
CA ILE A 53 8.87 -3.93 18.20
C ILE A 53 8.27 -4.17 16.81
N GLY A 54 8.28 -3.16 15.95
CA GLY A 54 7.73 -3.23 14.59
C GLY A 54 8.39 -2.27 13.62
N LEU A 55 7.87 -2.27 12.39
CA LEU A 55 8.31 -1.37 11.33
C LEU A 55 7.64 0.02 11.50
N GLY A 56 8.35 0.95 12.15
CA GLY A 56 7.79 2.25 12.53
C GLY A 56 7.67 3.28 11.40
N ASP A 57 8.25 3.03 10.24
CA ASP A 57 8.18 3.89 9.06
C ASP A 57 7.46 3.26 7.88
N ALA A 58 6.73 2.16 8.12
CA ALA A 58 5.89 1.52 7.13
C ALA A 58 4.92 2.54 6.52
N GLY A 59 4.96 2.70 5.20
CA GLY A 59 3.98 3.47 4.45
C GLY A 59 4.00 4.99 4.64
N LYS A 60 5.12 5.58 5.08
CA LYS A 60 5.27 7.05 5.14
C LYS A 60 5.13 7.78 3.79
N PHE A 61 5.29 7.06 2.68
CA PHE A 61 5.17 7.61 1.33
C PHE A 61 4.07 6.90 0.54
N TRP A 62 3.56 7.53 -0.51
CA TRP A 62 2.64 6.88 -1.45
C TRP A 62 3.31 5.66 -2.09
N HIS A 63 2.69 4.50 -1.95
CA HIS A 63 3.19 3.24 -2.48
C HIS A 63 2.03 2.26 -2.71
N SER A 64 2.32 1.17 -3.42
CA SER A 64 1.53 -0.06 -3.41
C SER A 64 2.43 -1.17 -2.87
N ASP A 65 1.90 -2.01 -1.99
CA ASP A 65 2.70 -3.05 -1.35
C ASP A 65 3.34 -3.98 -2.37
N LEU A 66 4.62 -4.28 -2.13
CA LEU A 66 5.44 -5.17 -2.97
C LEU A 66 5.49 -4.79 -4.46
N SER A 67 5.24 -3.53 -4.83
CA SER A 67 5.25 -3.07 -6.22
C SER A 67 6.59 -3.25 -6.95
N TYR A 68 7.66 -3.55 -6.21
CA TYR A 68 8.98 -3.88 -6.75
C TYR A 68 9.13 -5.36 -7.17
N LYS A 69 8.18 -6.23 -6.82
CA LYS A 69 8.18 -7.64 -7.26
C LYS A 69 7.48 -7.77 -8.61
N GLU A 70 7.92 -8.74 -9.41
CA GLU A 70 7.26 -9.10 -10.67
C GLU A 70 5.79 -9.50 -10.45
N LEU A 71 5.53 -10.25 -9.37
CA LEU A 71 4.19 -10.61 -8.91
C LEU A 71 3.94 -9.93 -7.55
N PRO A 72 3.37 -8.71 -7.53
CA PRO A 72 3.03 -8.00 -6.30
C PRO A 72 1.84 -8.64 -5.57
N SER A 73 1.59 -8.23 -4.33
CA SER A 73 0.42 -8.70 -3.59
C SER A 73 -0.88 -8.24 -4.25
N LEU A 74 -1.91 -9.11 -4.22
CA LEU A 74 -3.25 -8.77 -4.68
C LEU A 74 -3.90 -7.67 -3.83
N GLY A 75 -3.54 -7.61 -2.55
CA GLY A 75 -4.01 -6.63 -1.60
C GLY A 75 -3.39 -6.85 -0.24
N SER A 76 -3.80 -6.00 0.70
CA SER A 76 -3.26 -5.95 2.05
C SER A 76 -4.39 -5.96 3.08
N MET A 77 -4.11 -6.56 4.23
CA MET A 77 -5.05 -6.61 5.35
C MET A 77 -4.38 -6.04 6.59
N LEU A 78 -5.05 -5.09 7.23
CA LEU A 78 -4.59 -4.43 8.45
C LEU A 78 -5.60 -4.70 9.57
N HIS A 79 -5.08 -5.06 10.75
CA HIS A 79 -5.85 -5.24 11.97
C HIS A 79 -5.26 -4.36 13.06
N ALA A 80 -5.91 -3.23 13.34
CA ALA A 80 -5.45 -2.28 14.34
C ALA A 80 -5.46 -2.91 15.75
N GLN A 81 -4.31 -2.85 16.43
CA GLN A 81 -4.16 -3.28 17.82
C GLN A 81 -4.19 -2.08 18.78
N GLU A 82 -3.45 -1.04 18.44
CA GLU A 82 -3.38 0.23 19.18
C GLU A 82 -3.42 1.37 18.16
N LEU A 83 -4.14 2.45 18.51
CA LEU A 83 -4.25 3.65 17.69
C LEU A 83 -3.91 4.87 18.55
N PRO A 84 -3.26 5.89 17.99
CA PRO A 84 -3.05 7.15 18.71
C PRO A 84 -4.40 7.85 18.95
N ALA A 85 -4.45 8.71 19.98
CA ALA A 85 -5.64 9.51 20.27
C ALA A 85 -5.99 10.47 19.11
N GLU A 86 -4.98 10.92 18.36
CA GLU A 86 -5.12 11.78 17.20
C GLU A 86 -4.18 11.32 16.08
N GLY A 87 -4.64 11.43 14.83
CA GLY A 87 -3.91 10.96 13.65
C GLY A 87 -3.96 9.44 13.47
N GLY A 88 -2.94 8.88 12.81
CA GLY A 88 -2.89 7.44 12.48
C GLY A 88 -3.72 7.04 11.25
N ASP A 89 -4.27 8.01 10.52
CA ASP A 89 -5.03 7.76 9.30
C ASP A 89 -4.17 7.11 8.22
N THR A 90 -4.77 6.15 7.50
CA THR A 90 -4.20 5.63 6.25
C THR A 90 -4.92 6.27 5.08
N LEU A 91 -4.19 7.01 4.26
CA LEU A 91 -4.72 7.62 3.04
C LEU A 91 -4.69 6.63 1.88
N PHE A 92 -5.70 6.69 1.02
CA PHE A 92 -5.81 5.82 -0.16
C PHE A 92 -6.03 6.65 -1.42
N ALA A 93 -5.43 6.21 -2.53
CA ALA A 93 -5.64 6.76 -3.86
C ALA A 93 -6.12 5.67 -4.82
N ASP A 94 -7.19 5.96 -5.56
CA ASP A 94 -7.74 5.05 -6.57
C ASP A 94 -7.04 5.28 -7.91
N MET A 95 -6.10 4.38 -8.25
CA MET A 95 -5.31 4.50 -9.47
C MET A 95 -6.10 4.21 -10.75
N HIS A 96 -7.21 3.46 -10.67
CA HIS A 96 -8.11 3.29 -11.82
C HIS A 96 -8.81 4.62 -12.15
N LYS A 97 -9.38 5.28 -11.14
CA LYS A 97 -10.00 6.60 -11.33
C LYS A 97 -9.00 7.67 -11.77
N ALA A 98 -7.79 7.64 -11.21
CA ALA A 98 -6.71 8.53 -11.62
C ALA A 98 -6.38 8.33 -13.10
N TRP A 99 -6.21 7.09 -13.54
CA TRP A 99 -5.98 6.74 -14.95
C TRP A 99 -7.12 7.20 -15.85
N ASP A 100 -8.37 6.90 -15.48
CA ASP A 100 -9.53 7.30 -16.27
C ASP A 100 -9.65 8.82 -16.43
N LYS A 101 -9.35 9.57 -15.36
CA LYS A 101 -9.33 11.03 -15.40
C LYS A 101 -8.19 11.54 -16.28
N ALA A 102 -6.98 11.00 -16.12
CA ALA A 102 -5.83 11.36 -16.94
C ALA A 102 -6.11 11.09 -18.43
N ARG A 103 -6.64 9.91 -18.78
CA ARG A 103 -6.98 9.56 -20.16
C ARG A 103 -7.98 10.54 -20.79
N ARG A 104 -8.94 11.03 -20.00
CA ARG A 104 -9.91 12.04 -20.46
C ARG A 104 -9.30 13.44 -20.66
N SER A 105 -8.27 13.80 -19.89
CA SER A 105 -7.62 15.12 -19.97
C SER A 105 -6.47 15.18 -20.97
N THR A 106 -5.73 14.09 -21.18
CA THR A 106 -4.49 14.09 -21.97
C THR A 106 -4.68 13.73 -23.45
N MET A 107 -5.92 13.54 -23.92
CA MET A 107 -6.21 13.31 -25.34
C MET A 107 -6.62 14.61 -26.04
N ARG A 108 -5.68 15.56 -26.12
CA ARG A 108 -5.69 16.68 -27.08
C ARG A 108 -4.26 17.21 -27.23
N CYS A 109 -3.40 16.46 -27.91
CA CYS A 109 -2.36 17.14 -28.69
C CYS A 109 -3.09 17.85 -29.83
N SER A 110 -3.16 19.17 -29.79
CA SER A 110 -3.61 19.95 -30.95
C SER A 110 -2.70 19.60 -32.14
N PRO A 111 -3.24 19.39 -33.36
CA PRO A 111 -2.41 19.17 -34.52
C PRO A 111 -1.46 20.36 -34.67
N VAL A 112 -0.17 20.08 -34.81
CA VAL A 112 0.84 21.10 -35.10
C VAL A 112 0.50 21.66 -36.49
N PRO A 113 0.34 23.00 -36.66
CA PRO A 113 0.14 23.59 -37.97
C PRO A 113 1.31 23.23 -38.89
N SER A 114 1.02 22.84 -40.13
CA SER A 114 1.99 22.38 -41.14
C SER A 114 3.00 23.45 -41.60
N THR A 115 3.04 24.61 -40.94
CA THR A 115 3.87 25.77 -41.29
C THR A 115 5.08 25.96 -40.36
N LEU A 116 5.32 25.06 -39.41
CA LEU A 116 6.47 25.15 -38.50
C LEU A 116 7.67 24.35 -39.03
N PRO A 117 8.90 24.89 -38.98
CA PRO A 117 10.11 24.18 -39.38
C PRO A 117 10.35 22.95 -38.48
N GLU A 118 11.01 21.94 -39.04
CA GLU A 118 11.16 20.52 -38.62
C GLU A 118 11.69 20.25 -37.19
N LEU A 119 11.91 21.30 -36.38
CA LEU A 119 12.50 21.23 -35.03
C LEU A 119 11.52 21.59 -33.89
N ALA A 120 10.22 21.61 -34.15
CA ALA A 120 9.23 21.63 -33.08
C ALA A 120 8.96 20.20 -32.58
N LEU A 121 9.89 19.66 -31.78
CA LEU A 121 9.60 18.49 -30.94
C LEU A 121 8.30 18.78 -30.17
N ALA A 122 7.28 17.97 -30.41
CA ALA A 122 6.04 18.01 -29.66
C ALA A 122 6.37 17.89 -28.17
N ARG A 123 6.34 19.02 -27.45
CA ARG A 123 6.35 19.00 -25.99
C ARG A 123 4.98 18.48 -25.58
N CYS A 124 4.96 17.23 -25.13
CA CYS A 124 3.93 16.77 -24.19
C CYS A 124 4.14 17.47 -22.85
#